data_AF-A0A957EXT2-F1
#
_entry.id   AF-A0A957EXT2-F1
#
_cell.length_a   1.000
_cell.length_b   1.000
_cell.length_c   1.000
_cell.angle_alpha   90.00
_cell.angle_beta   90.00
_cell.angle_gamma   90.00
#
_symmetry.space_group_name_H-M   'P 1'
#
loop_
_entity.id
_entity.type
_entity.pdbx_description
1 polymer ?
#
loop_
_entity_poly.entity_id
_entity_poly.type
_entity_poly.pdbx_seq_one_letter_code
_entity_poly.pdbx_strand_id
1 'polypeptide(L)' 'MWREKWLVLLVLLLALGLRFYQLDAQSFWNDEGNSARLSERTIPLIIEGTASDIHPPLYYLLLRGWR' A
#
# COMPACT_ATOMS: atom_id res chain seq x y z
N MET A 1 -8.66 -20.26 27.16
CA MET A 1 -9.16 -18.90 26.83
C MET A 1 -8.04 -17.85 26.69
N TRP A 2 -7.03 -17.81 27.56
CA TRP A 2 -5.92 -16.82 27.45
C TRP A 2 -4.74 -17.31 26.61
N ARG A 3 -4.44 -18.61 26.62
CA ARG A 3 -3.30 -19.19 25.87
C ARG A 3 -3.47 -19.05 24.36
N GLU A 4 -4.68 -19.22 23.87
CA GLU A 4 -5.03 -19.11 22.46
C GLU A 4 -4.83 -17.67 21.97
N LYS A 5 -5.19 -16.67 22.79
CA LYS A 5 -4.96 -15.25 22.49
C LYS A 5 -3.47 -14.92 22.38
N TRP A 6 -2.63 -15.48 23.25
CA TRP A 6 -1.18 -15.30 23.18
C TRP A 6 -0.57 -15.94 21.94
N LEU A 7 -1.05 -17.12 21.54
CA LEU A 7 -0.62 -17.76 20.29
C LEU A 7 -1.02 -16.93 19.07
N VAL A 8 -2.25 -16.42 19.03
CA VAL A 8 -2.70 -15.52 17.96
C VAL A 8 -1.83 -14.26 17.91
N LEU A 9 -1.56 -13.64 19.07
CA LEU A 9 -0.71 -12.46 19.14
C LEU A 9 0.71 -12.75 18.65
N LEU A 10 1.30 -13.88 19.05
CA LEU A 10 2.62 -14.30 18.59
C LEU A 10 2.66 -14.47 17.07
N VAL A 11 1.64 -15.12 16.48
CA VAL A 11 1.51 -15.29 15.03
C VAL A 11 1.39 -13.94 14.33
N LEU A 12 0.58 -13.02 14.86
CA LEU A 12 0.43 -11.68 14.29
C LEU A 12 1.74 -10.87 14.36
N LEU A 13 2.47 -10.94 15.48
CA LEU A 13 3.76 -10.28 15.63
C LEU A 13 4.83 -10.87 14.70
N LEU A 14 4.85 -12.20 14.55
CA LEU A 14 5.75 -12.86 13.61
C LEU A 14 5.42 -12.46 12.16
N ALA A 15 4.13 -12.49 11.78
CA ALA A 15 3.69 -12.09 10.45
C ALA A 15 4.01 -10.61 10.17
N LEU A 16 3.87 -9.73 11.17
CA LEU A 16 4.27 -8.33 11.09
C LEU A 16 5.77 -8.21 10.83
N GLY A 17 6.59 -8.87 11.64
CA GLY A 17 8.05 -8.85 11.51
C GLY A 17 8.51 -9.35 10.14
N LEU A 18 7.94 -10.44 9.64
CA LEU A 18 8.27 -10.99 8.32
C LEU A 18 7.86 -10.06 7.17
N ARG A 19 6.73 -9.33 7.29
CA ARG A 19 6.29 -8.37 6.27
C ARG A 19 7.18 -7.13 6.18
N PHE A 20 7.78 -6.71 7.29
CA PHE A 20 8.70 -5.56 7.32
C PHE A 20 10.17 -5.95 7.10
N TYR A 21 10.51 -7.22 7.26
CA TYR A 21 11.87 -7.70 7.04
C TYR A 21 12.26 -7.53 5.58
N GLN A 22 13.23 -6.66 5.32
CA GLN A 22 13.73 -6.30 3.99
C GLN A 22 12.66 -5.74 3.03
N LEU A 23 11.69 -4.98 3.57
CA LEU A 23 10.62 -4.38 2.77
C LEU A 23 11.12 -3.49 1.62
N ASP A 24 12.28 -2.86 1.76
CA ASP A 24 12.89 -1.96 0.79
C ASP A 24 14.00 -2.60 -0.06
N ALA A 25 14.24 -3.90 0.08
CA ALA A 25 15.34 -4.58 -0.62
C ALA A 25 15.08 -4.75 -2.13
N GLN A 26 13.83 -4.63 -2.58
CA GLN A 26 13.45 -4.72 -3.99
C GLN A 26 12.97 -3.35 -4.49
N SER A 27 13.26 -3.06 -5.76
CA SER A 27 12.62 -1.95 -6.47
C SER A 27 11.11 -2.19 -6.60
N PHE A 28 10.37 -1.11 -6.82
CA PHE A 28 8.93 -1.20 -7.07
C PHE A 28 8.60 -2.15 -8.20
N TRP A 29 7.55 -2.93 -7.99
CA TRP A 29 6.90 -3.69 -9.04
C TRP A 29 6.21 -2.72 -10.03
N ASN A 30 5.86 -3.22 -11.21
CA ASN A 30 5.35 -2.35 -12.28
C ASN A 30 4.09 -1.57 -11.87
N ASP A 31 3.14 -2.22 -11.21
CA ASP A 31 1.91 -1.63 -10.68
C ASP A 31 2.15 -0.71 -9.48
N GLU A 32 3.08 -1.07 -8.59
CA GLU A 32 3.51 -0.22 -7.48
C GLU A 32 4.15 1.08 -7.96
N GLY A 33 5.03 1.01 -8.96
CA GLY A 33 5.68 2.15 -9.58
C GLY A 33 4.69 3.08 -10.29
N ASN A 34 3.72 2.51 -11.02
CA ASN A 34 2.66 3.28 -11.65
C ASN A 34 1.80 4.02 -10.61
N SER A 35 1.41 3.31 -9.54
CA SER A 35 0.61 3.90 -8.46
C SER A 35 1.38 4.98 -7.72
N ALA A 36 2.67 4.76 -7.50
CA ALA A 36 3.57 5.74 -6.92
C ALA A 36 3.61 7.03 -7.76
N ARG A 37 3.93 6.89 -9.04
CA ARG A 37 4.08 8.04 -9.94
C ARG A 37 2.78 8.80 -10.14
N LEU A 38 1.64 8.11 -10.17
CA LEU A 38 0.33 8.75 -10.31
C LEU A 38 -0.05 9.52 -9.03
N SER A 39 0.21 8.95 -7.84
CA SER A 39 -0.07 9.61 -6.56
C SER A 39 0.74 10.90 -6.32
N GLU A 40 1.89 11.07 -6.97
CA GLU A 40 2.71 12.29 -6.91
C GLU A 40 2.11 13.47 -7.70
N ARG A 41 1.11 13.23 -8.56
CA ARG A 41 0.51 14.27 -9.38
C ARG A 41 -0.40 15.19 -8.53
N THR A 42 -0.81 16.31 -9.14
CA THR A 42 -1.83 17.18 -8.54
C THR A 42 -3.19 16.47 -8.54
N ILE A 43 -4.08 16.83 -7.62
CA ILE A 43 -5.43 16.23 -7.54
C ILE A 43 -6.15 16.24 -8.90
N PRO A 44 -6.17 17.35 -9.68
CA PRO A 44 -6.80 17.35 -11.00
C PRO A 44 -6.18 16.33 -11.96
N LEU A 45 -4.84 16.20 -11.96
CA LEU A 45 -4.13 15.24 -12.81
C LEU A 45 -4.30 13.78 -12.37
N ILE A 46 -4.58 13.53 -11.09
CA ILE A 46 -4.97 12.19 -10.61
C ILE A 46 -6.37 11.86 -11.12
N ILE A 47 -7.32 12.79 -10.99
CA ILE A 47 -8.70 12.59 -11.46
C ILE A 47 -8.71 12.36 -12.98
N GLU A 48 -8.00 13.20 -13.73
CA GLU A 48 -7.86 13.05 -15.18
C GLU A 48 -7.15 11.74 -15.56
N GLY A 49 -6.03 11.43 -14.90
CA GLY A 49 -5.25 10.23 -15.16
C GLY A 49 -5.97 8.92 -14.83
N THR A 50 -7.04 8.97 -14.03
CA THR A 50 -7.87 7.81 -13.66
C THR A 50 -9.22 7.78 -14.36
N ALA A 51 -9.57 8.83 -15.12
CA ALA A 51 -10.86 8.93 -15.81
C ALA A 51 -11.07 7.79 -16.84
N SER A 52 -9.97 7.25 -17.37
CA SER A 52 -9.96 6.11 -18.30
C SER A 52 -9.25 4.88 -17.74
N ASP A 53 -8.89 4.89 -16.44
CA ASP A 53 -8.25 3.75 -15.77
C ASP A 53 -9.31 2.78 -15.22
N ILE A 54 -8.92 1.53 -14.96
CA ILE A 54 -9.76 0.53 -14.30
C ILE A 54 -10.01 0.92 -12.84
N HIS A 55 -9.08 1.64 -12.21
CA HIS A 55 -9.12 2.01 -10.80
C HIS A 55 -9.61 3.47 -10.62
N PRO A 56 -10.73 3.68 -9.91
CA PRO A 56 -11.21 5.01 -9.58
C PRO A 56 -10.21 5.82 -8.73
N PRO A 57 -10.29 7.16 -8.75
CA PRO A 57 -9.26 8.05 -8.17
C PRO A 57 -9.07 7.90 -6.67
N LEU A 58 -10.06 7.37 -5.94
CA LEU A 58 -10.03 7.31 -4.47
C LEU A 58 -8.76 6.62 -3.94
N TYR A 59 -8.35 5.52 -4.57
CA TYR A 59 -7.14 4.80 -4.20
C TYR A 59 -5.89 5.71 -4.27
N TYR A 60 -5.69 6.38 -5.41
CA TYR A 60 -4.53 7.26 -5.62
C TYR A 60 -4.58 8.54 -4.79
N LEU A 61 -5.77 9.07 -4.51
CA LEU A 61 -5.96 10.23 -3.63
C LEU A 61 -5.60 9.91 -2.17
N LEU A 62 -5.99 8.73 -1.67
CA LEU A 62 -5.58 8.27 -0.35
C LEU A 62 -4.07 7.98 -0.32
N LEU A 63 -3.53 7.34 -1.36
CA LEU A 63 -2.11 7.06 -1.46
C LEU A 63 -1.26 8.35 -1.48
N ARG A 64 -1.76 9.41 -2.13
CA ARG A 64 -1.15 10.75 -2.10
C ARG A 64 -1.09 11.35 -0.70
N GLY A 65 -2.10 11.10 0.15
CA GLY A 65 -2.12 11.58 1.52
C GLY A 65 -1.30 10.73 2.50
N TRP A 66 -0.98 9.49 2.13
CA TRP A 66 -0.16 8.56 2.91
C TRP A 66 1.34 8.74 2.66
N ARG A 67 1.70 9.04 1.40
CA ARG A 67 3.07 9.45 1.05
C ARG A 67 3.45 10.75 1.76
#